data_AF-A0A6I3XX66-F1
#
_entry.id   AF-A0A6I3XX66-F1
#
_cell.length_a   1.000
_cell.length_b   1.000
_cell.length_c   1.000
_cell.angle_alpha   90.00
_cell.angle_beta   90.00
_cell.angle_gamma   90.00
#
_symmetry.space_group_name_H-M   'P 1'
#
loop_
_entity.id
_entity.type
_entity.pdbx_description
1 polymer ?
#
loop_
_entity_poly.entity_id
_entity_poly.type
_entity_poly.pdbx_seq_one_letter_code
_entity_poly.pdbx_strand_id
1 'polypeptide(L)'
;MSMIGRFLAVPQSELDALRAAPGKITELLFDTRYDDALRVEKAWHGIHYLLTGTVAAGKWPLANVIFGRTPIGEEDLGYGPALGTDAADVPAISAALEAITDTELRARFDPDSMDEIYPNIWDEGDEALDYLIEHLQNLRGFYRDAAANAHAVITWLG
;
A
#
# COMPACT_ATOMS: atom_id res chain seq x y z
N MET A 1 9.14 -15.15 -8.75
CA MET A 1 8.06 -14.68 -7.86
C MET A 1 7.76 -13.23 -8.22
N SER A 2 6.49 -12.83 -8.21
CA SER A 2 6.07 -11.45 -8.48
C SER A 2 6.07 -10.67 -7.18
N MET A 3 6.43 -9.39 -7.20
CA MET A 3 6.35 -8.52 -6.03
C MET A 3 4.99 -7.84 -6.03
N ILE A 4 4.06 -8.34 -5.20
CA ILE A 4 2.67 -7.86 -5.14
C ILE A 4 2.44 -7.07 -3.86
N GLY A 5 1.77 -5.91 -3.98
CA GLY A 5 1.36 -5.11 -2.84
C GLY A 5 0.09 -5.65 -2.17
N ARG A 6 0.17 -5.89 -0.86
CA ARG A 6 -0.95 -6.41 -0.05
C ARG A 6 -1.23 -5.52 1.15
N PHE A 7 -2.50 -5.42 1.50
CA PHE A 7 -3.02 -4.55 2.56
C PHE A 7 -4.07 -5.30 3.38
N LEU A 8 -3.92 -5.29 4.70
CA LEU A 8 -4.88 -5.89 5.62
C LEU A 8 -5.30 -4.84 6.66
N ALA A 9 -6.60 -4.62 6.79
CA ALA A 9 -7.17 -3.77 7.82
C ALA A 9 -7.53 -4.62 9.05
N VAL A 10 -7.02 -4.25 10.22
CA VAL A 10 -7.23 -5.00 11.47
C VAL A 10 -7.59 -4.05 12.62
N PRO A 11 -8.27 -4.51 13.68
CA PRO A 11 -8.39 -3.74 14.91
C PRO A 11 -7.01 -3.35 15.45
N GLN A 12 -6.86 -2.16 16.07
CA GLN A 12 -5.58 -1.72 16.63
C GLN A 12 -4.99 -2.76 17.61
N SER A 13 -5.82 -3.43 18.40
CA SER A 13 -5.37 -4.47 19.33
C SER A 13 -4.72 -5.67 18.66
N GLU A 14 -5.10 -5.99 17.42
CA GLU A 14 -4.48 -7.08 16.64
C GLU A 14 -3.10 -6.64 16.13
N LEU A 15 -2.94 -5.39 15.66
CA LEU A 15 -1.63 -4.83 15.34
C LEU A 15 -0.70 -4.76 16.57
N ASP A 16 -1.22 -4.32 17.71
CA ASP A 16 -0.44 -4.26 18.96
C ASP A 16 -0.01 -5.64 19.43
N ALA A 17 -0.88 -6.65 19.31
CA ALA A 17 -0.55 -8.04 19.63
C ALA A 17 0.56 -8.59 18.71
N LEU A 18 0.54 -8.24 17.42
CA LEU A 18 1.61 -8.60 16.49
C LEU A 18 2.93 -7.92 16.83
N ARG A 19 2.93 -6.63 17.16
CA ARG A 19 4.16 -5.93 17.60
C ARG A 19 4.74 -6.52 18.89
N ALA A 20 3.89 -7.03 19.78
CA ALA A 20 4.33 -7.72 21.00
C ALA A 20 4.85 -9.16 20.73
N ALA A 21 4.45 -9.78 19.62
CA ALA A 21 4.87 -11.12 19.23
C ALA A 21 5.07 -11.23 17.69
N PRO A 22 6.12 -10.59 17.12
CA PRO A 22 6.24 -10.44 15.67
C PRO A 22 6.35 -11.76 14.90
N GLY A 23 6.90 -12.81 15.54
CA GLY A 23 7.01 -14.15 14.94
C GLY A 23 5.69 -14.82 14.58
N LYS A 24 4.54 -14.25 14.97
CA LYS A 24 3.20 -14.73 14.55
C LYS A 24 2.72 -14.14 13.22
N ILE A 25 3.45 -13.18 12.65
CA ILE A 25 2.97 -12.41 11.51
C ILE A 25 2.78 -13.27 10.25
N THR A 26 3.68 -14.22 10.01
CA THR A 26 3.59 -15.10 8.84
C THR A 26 2.35 -15.99 8.91
N GLU A 27 2.11 -16.65 10.04
CA GLU A 27 0.90 -17.46 10.25
C GLU A 27 -0.37 -16.62 10.10
N LEU A 28 -0.39 -15.40 10.66
CA LEU A 28 -1.54 -14.53 10.53
C LEU A 28 -1.81 -14.16 9.06
N LEU A 29 -0.80 -13.64 8.36
CA LEU A 29 -0.97 -13.08 7.02
C LEU A 29 -1.17 -14.15 5.93
N PHE A 30 -0.55 -15.32 6.07
CA PHE A 30 -0.56 -16.35 5.02
C PHE A 30 -1.47 -17.53 5.32
N ASP A 31 -1.81 -17.81 6.58
CA ASP A 31 -2.68 -18.95 6.93
C ASP A 31 -4.06 -18.49 7.41
N THR A 32 -4.14 -17.41 8.20
CA THR A 32 -5.40 -16.98 8.84
C THR A 32 -6.17 -15.92 8.05
N ARG A 33 -5.46 -14.92 7.53
CA ARG A 33 -6.03 -13.69 6.94
C ARG A 33 -5.69 -13.53 5.46
N TYR A 34 -5.18 -14.56 4.80
CA TYR A 34 -4.69 -14.46 3.42
C TYR A 34 -5.76 -13.95 2.44
N ASP A 35 -7.01 -14.42 2.60
CA ASP A 35 -8.12 -14.04 1.75
C ASP A 35 -8.76 -12.69 2.13
N ASP A 36 -8.50 -12.18 3.34
CA ASP A 36 -9.01 -10.89 3.83
C ASP A 36 -8.22 -9.70 3.24
N ALA A 37 -7.04 -9.95 2.68
CA ALA A 37 -6.13 -8.90 2.23
C ALA A 37 -6.52 -8.34 0.86
N LEU A 38 -6.57 -7.00 0.76
CA LEU A 38 -6.60 -6.33 -0.53
C LEU A 38 -5.27 -6.56 -1.24
N ARG A 39 -5.34 -6.88 -2.54
CA ARG A 39 -4.19 -7.00 -3.43
C ARG A 39 -4.26 -5.91 -4.49
N VAL A 40 -3.18 -5.16 -4.64
CA VAL A 40 -3.01 -4.19 -5.75
C VAL A 40 -2.07 -4.72 -6.82
N GLU A 41 -1.83 -6.03 -6.81
CA GLU A 41 -0.95 -6.71 -7.76
C GLU A 41 0.40 -5.98 -7.90
N LYS A 42 0.89 -5.79 -9.13
CA LYS A 42 2.16 -5.10 -9.41
C LYS A 42 2.01 -3.58 -9.53
N ALA A 43 0.81 -3.04 -9.30
CA ALA A 43 0.54 -1.61 -9.41
C ALA A 43 1.16 -0.79 -8.26
N TRP A 44 1.58 -1.43 -7.16
CA TRP A 44 2.00 -0.75 -5.93
C TRP A 44 3.08 0.33 -6.15
N HIS A 45 4.09 0.07 -6.99
CA HIS A 45 5.20 1.00 -7.16
C HIS A 45 4.81 2.19 -8.04
N GLY A 46 4.07 1.94 -9.13
CA GLY A 46 3.50 2.99 -9.96
C GLY A 46 2.52 3.86 -9.18
N ILE A 47 1.69 3.26 -8.31
CA ILE A 47 0.82 4.00 -7.40
C ILE A 47 1.64 4.89 -6.46
N HIS A 48 2.68 4.36 -5.81
CA HIS A 48 3.56 5.16 -4.96
C HIS A 48 4.18 6.33 -5.73
N TYR A 49 4.64 6.09 -6.95
CA TYR A 49 5.22 7.11 -7.81
C TYR A 49 4.21 8.20 -8.18
N LEU A 50 2.99 7.84 -8.60
CA LEU A 50 1.95 8.84 -8.92
C LEU A 50 1.55 9.69 -7.70
N LEU A 51 1.53 9.10 -6.51
CA LEU A 51 1.18 9.80 -5.28
C LEU A 51 2.29 10.74 -4.81
N THR A 52 3.56 10.35 -4.97
CA THR A 52 4.70 11.03 -4.32
C THR A 52 5.70 11.69 -5.26
N GLY A 53 5.75 11.27 -6.52
CA GLY A 53 6.78 11.63 -7.49
C GLY A 53 8.16 11.04 -7.19
N THR A 54 8.24 9.96 -6.42
CA THR A 54 9.52 9.37 -5.98
C THR A 54 9.48 7.85 -6.01
N VAL A 55 10.66 7.21 -6.12
CA VAL A 55 10.81 5.74 -6.18
C VAL A 55 10.43 5.07 -4.86
N ALA A 56 11.08 5.44 -3.75
CA ALA A 56 10.83 4.82 -2.43
C ALA A 56 10.71 5.82 -1.28
N ALA A 57 11.24 7.02 -1.46
CA ALA A 57 11.14 8.08 -0.47
C ALA A 57 9.73 8.70 -0.48
N GLY A 58 9.53 9.76 0.29
CA GLY A 58 8.33 10.57 0.20
C GLY A 58 7.97 11.18 1.55
N LYS A 59 6.87 11.93 1.56
CA LYS A 59 6.39 12.62 2.75
C LYS A 59 5.12 11.95 3.26
N TRP A 60 5.00 11.93 4.57
CA TRP A 60 3.73 11.66 5.23
C TRP A 60 2.63 12.60 4.69
N PRO A 61 1.41 12.11 4.42
CA PRO A 61 0.94 10.72 4.60
C PRO A 61 1.04 9.83 3.34
N LEU A 62 1.24 10.39 2.15
CA LEU A 62 1.08 9.66 0.88
C LEU A 62 2.12 8.57 0.65
N ALA A 63 3.34 8.75 1.12
CA ALA A 63 4.39 7.73 1.02
C ALA A 63 4.03 6.44 1.80
N ASN A 64 3.17 6.57 2.81
CA ASN A 64 2.81 5.51 3.74
C ASN A 64 1.57 4.74 3.29
N VAL A 65 0.98 5.11 2.14
CA VAL A 65 -0.07 4.33 1.46
C VAL A 65 0.46 2.96 1.10
N ILE A 66 1.69 2.87 0.58
CA ILE A 66 2.32 1.61 0.17
C ILE A 66 3.27 1.10 1.26
N PHE A 67 4.13 1.98 1.78
CA PHE A 67 5.22 1.58 2.68
C PHE A 67 4.86 1.64 4.18
N GLY A 68 3.57 1.66 4.56
CA GLY A 68 3.14 1.71 5.97
C GLY A 68 3.87 2.80 6.78
N ARG A 69 3.92 2.72 8.11
CA ARG A 69 4.73 3.67 8.92
C ARG A 69 5.93 3.04 9.59
N THR A 70 5.73 1.89 10.23
CA THR A 70 6.73 1.26 11.10
C THR A 70 6.75 -0.24 10.86
N PRO A 71 7.92 -0.89 10.76
CA PRO A 71 8.00 -2.35 10.76
C PRO A 71 7.29 -2.96 11.97
N ILE A 72 6.53 -4.04 11.75
CA ILE A 72 5.89 -4.80 12.82
C ILE A 72 6.90 -5.74 13.50
N GLY A 73 7.88 -6.21 12.72
CA GLY A 73 8.97 -7.07 13.14
C GLY A 73 10.13 -7.04 12.14
N GLU A 74 11.01 -8.03 12.23
CA GLU A 74 12.19 -8.18 11.34
C GLU A 74 12.01 -9.34 10.35
N GLU A 75 10.88 -10.06 10.43
CA GLU A 75 10.56 -11.20 9.55
C GLU A 75 10.48 -10.75 8.10
N ASP A 76 11.30 -11.32 7.22
CA ASP A 76 11.24 -11.08 5.79
C ASP A 76 10.09 -11.86 5.16
N LEU A 77 9.14 -11.14 4.56
CA LEU A 77 7.97 -11.70 3.89
C LEU A 77 8.13 -11.82 2.37
N GLY A 78 9.38 -11.72 1.89
CA GLY A 78 9.78 -11.88 0.49
C GLY A 78 10.52 -10.66 -0.04
N TYR A 79 10.09 -9.46 0.39
CA TYR A 79 10.69 -8.17 0.00
C TYR A 79 10.85 -7.23 1.21
N GLY A 80 11.15 -7.80 2.37
CA GLY A 80 11.25 -7.10 3.64
C GLY A 80 10.07 -7.37 4.59
N PRO A 81 10.05 -6.69 5.75
CA PRO A 81 9.04 -6.91 6.76
C PRO A 81 7.70 -6.27 6.40
N ALA A 82 6.63 -6.77 7.03
CA ALA A 82 5.37 -6.05 7.02
C ALA A 82 5.49 -4.73 7.81
N LEU A 83 4.78 -3.73 7.32
CA LEU A 83 4.78 -2.37 7.84
C LEU A 83 3.38 -2.07 8.39
N GLY A 84 3.32 -1.63 9.65
CA GLY A 84 2.10 -1.24 10.32
C GLY A 84 1.90 0.28 10.26
N THR A 85 0.63 0.67 10.10
CA THR A 85 0.13 2.02 10.30
C THR A 85 -0.96 1.96 11.37
N ASP A 86 -0.78 2.74 12.44
CA ASP A 86 -1.75 2.77 13.53
C ASP A 86 -3.09 3.35 13.09
N ALA A 87 -4.17 2.84 13.68
CA ALA A 87 -5.54 3.24 13.39
C ALA A 87 -5.75 4.76 13.52
N ALA A 88 -5.04 5.41 14.45
CA ALA A 88 -5.09 6.85 14.65
C ALA A 88 -4.54 7.66 13.45
N ASP A 89 -3.64 7.07 12.66
CA ASP A 89 -2.98 7.71 11.52
C ASP A 89 -3.68 7.42 10.18
N VAL A 90 -4.44 6.32 10.10
CA VAL A 90 -5.16 5.90 8.89
C VAL A 90 -6.11 6.98 8.34
N PRO A 91 -6.85 7.77 9.16
CA PRO A 91 -7.67 8.87 8.65
C PRO A 91 -6.89 9.93 7.86
N ALA A 92 -5.63 10.21 8.23
CA ALA A 92 -4.81 11.18 7.50
C ALA A 92 -4.38 10.64 6.13
N ILE A 93 -4.11 9.33 6.02
CA ILE A 93 -3.85 8.67 4.74
C ILE A 93 -5.10 8.70 3.87
N SER A 94 -6.25 8.30 4.40
CA SER A 94 -7.53 8.32 3.68
C SER A 94 -7.85 9.72 3.16
N ALA A 95 -7.75 10.75 4.00
CA ALA A 95 -8.01 12.13 3.60
C ALA A 95 -7.07 12.62 2.49
N ALA A 96 -5.77 12.28 2.57
CA ALA A 96 -4.81 12.69 1.55
C ALA A 96 -5.01 11.95 0.21
N LEU A 97 -5.38 10.67 0.25
CA LEU A 97 -5.72 9.89 -0.94
C LEU A 97 -6.97 10.42 -1.67
N GLU A 98 -7.97 10.88 -0.92
CA GLU A 98 -9.20 11.47 -1.47
C GLU A 98 -8.97 12.90 -1.99
N ALA A 99 -7.98 13.62 -1.45
CA ALA A 99 -7.68 14.99 -1.87
C ALA A 99 -7.02 15.09 -3.26
N ILE A 100 -6.33 14.03 -3.72
CA ILE A 100 -5.74 14.00 -5.04
C ILE A 100 -6.77 13.45 -6.02
N THR A 101 -7.03 14.19 -7.10
CA THR A 101 -7.98 13.78 -8.13
C THR A 101 -7.38 12.82 -9.15
N ASP A 102 -8.25 12.04 -9.77
CA ASP A 102 -7.92 11.19 -10.92
C ASP A 102 -7.29 11.97 -12.08
N THR A 103 -7.75 13.20 -12.32
CA THR A 103 -7.18 14.07 -13.35
C THR A 103 -5.74 14.47 -13.02
N GLU A 104 -5.45 14.81 -11.76
CA GLU A 104 -4.08 15.12 -11.34
C GLU A 104 -3.16 13.91 -11.44
N LEU A 105 -3.64 12.71 -11.08
CA LEU A 105 -2.83 11.49 -11.18
C LEU A 105 -2.53 11.11 -12.62
N ARG A 106 -3.53 11.20 -13.50
CA ARG A 106 -3.32 11.00 -14.94
C ARG A 106 -2.33 12.02 -15.52
N ALA A 107 -2.36 13.27 -15.07
CA ALA A 107 -1.40 14.28 -15.49
C ALA A 107 0.03 14.06 -14.95
N ARG A 108 0.20 13.24 -13.89
CA ARG A 108 1.51 12.85 -13.35
C ARG A 108 2.09 11.59 -14.00
N PHE A 109 1.30 10.86 -14.76
CA PHE A 109 1.76 9.66 -15.44
C PHE A 109 2.66 10.05 -16.61
N ASP A 110 3.92 9.65 -16.50
CA ASP A 110 4.96 9.93 -17.48
C ASP A 110 5.82 8.68 -17.64
N PRO A 111 5.51 7.81 -18.61
CA PRO A 111 6.23 6.56 -18.84
C PRO A 111 7.75 6.74 -18.99
N ASP A 112 8.18 7.83 -19.62
CA ASP A 112 9.60 8.13 -19.83
C ASP A 112 10.35 8.40 -18.52
N SER A 113 9.63 8.82 -17.48
CA SER A 113 10.16 9.06 -16.12
C SER A 113 9.92 7.88 -15.15
N MET A 114 9.41 6.75 -15.65
CA MET A 114 9.03 5.59 -14.82
C MET A 114 9.85 4.32 -15.14
N ASP A 115 11.00 4.46 -15.78
CA ASP A 115 11.90 3.35 -16.16
C ASP A 115 12.46 2.55 -14.97
N GLU A 116 12.66 3.21 -13.82
CA GLU A 116 13.08 2.57 -12.56
C GLU A 116 11.91 2.01 -11.72
N ILE A 117 10.67 2.21 -12.18
CA ILE A 117 9.47 1.86 -11.42
C ILE A 117 9.02 0.44 -11.79
N TYR A 118 9.22 -0.50 -10.88
CA TYR A 118 8.68 -1.86 -10.99
C TYR A 118 7.19 -1.88 -11.41
N PRO A 119 6.76 -2.73 -12.37
CA PRO A 119 7.52 -3.79 -13.00
C PRO A 119 8.18 -3.41 -14.34
N ASN A 120 8.33 -2.12 -14.63
CA ASN A 120 8.87 -1.58 -15.89
C ASN A 120 8.02 -1.92 -17.11
N ILE A 121 6.71 -1.67 -17.02
CA ILE A 121 5.71 -1.90 -18.09
C ILE A 121 4.94 -0.62 -18.46
N TRP A 122 5.40 0.54 -18.01
CA TRP A 122 4.62 1.78 -18.08
C TRP A 122 4.62 2.41 -19.48
N ASP A 123 5.49 1.96 -20.37
CA ASP A 123 5.57 2.35 -21.78
C ASP A 123 4.40 1.78 -22.63
N GLU A 124 3.57 0.92 -22.06
CA GLU A 124 2.33 0.41 -22.67
C GLU A 124 1.20 1.47 -22.76
N GLY A 125 1.42 2.68 -22.23
CA GLY A 125 0.54 3.84 -22.44
C GLY A 125 -0.75 3.80 -21.61
N ASP A 126 -1.90 4.07 -22.25
CA ASP A 126 -3.19 4.25 -21.57
C ASP A 126 -3.64 3.01 -20.79
N GLU A 127 -3.33 1.80 -21.27
CA GLU A 127 -3.66 0.56 -20.57
C GLU A 127 -2.95 0.45 -19.21
N ALA A 128 -1.67 0.85 -19.17
CA ALA A 128 -0.89 0.86 -17.94
C ALA A 128 -1.39 1.94 -16.94
N LEU A 129 -1.84 3.09 -17.47
CA LEU A 129 -2.45 4.14 -16.66
C LEU A 129 -3.79 3.70 -16.08
N ASP A 130 -4.68 3.11 -16.88
CA ASP A 130 -5.97 2.64 -16.41
C ASP A 130 -5.82 1.53 -15.36
N TYR A 131 -4.84 0.63 -15.53
CA TYR A 131 -4.46 -0.37 -14.53
C TYR A 131 -4.05 0.27 -13.19
N LEU A 132 -3.23 1.33 -13.20
CA LEU A 132 -2.85 2.06 -12.00
C LEU A 132 -4.06 2.71 -11.32
N ILE A 133 -4.94 3.34 -12.10
CA ILE A 133 -6.12 4.03 -11.58
C ILE A 133 -7.11 3.04 -10.97
N GLU A 134 -7.36 1.89 -11.61
CA GLU A 134 -8.26 0.85 -11.08
C GLU A 134 -7.80 0.39 -9.68
N HIS A 135 -6.53 0.01 -9.56
CA HIS A 135 -5.97 -0.43 -8.27
C HIS A 135 -5.92 0.70 -7.22
N LEU A 136 -5.72 1.95 -7.65
CA LEU A 136 -5.79 3.09 -6.74
C LEU A 136 -7.21 3.33 -6.23
N GLN A 137 -8.26 3.13 -7.03
CA GLN A 137 -9.64 3.23 -6.52
C GLN A 137 -9.91 2.17 -5.45
N ASN A 138 -9.40 0.95 -5.64
CA ASN A 138 -9.50 -0.09 -4.63
C ASN A 138 -8.79 0.32 -3.32
N LEU A 139 -7.61 0.95 -3.39
CA LEU A 139 -6.93 1.50 -2.21
C LEU A 139 -7.70 2.62 -1.55
N ARG A 140 -8.29 3.54 -2.31
CA ARG A 140 -9.13 4.60 -1.76
C ARG A 140 -10.31 4.02 -0.98
N GLY A 141 -11.01 3.04 -1.56
CA GLY A 141 -12.07 2.31 -0.88
C GLY A 141 -11.58 1.67 0.42
N PHE A 142 -10.49 0.91 0.34
CA PHE A 142 -9.89 0.24 1.49
C PHE A 142 -9.50 1.19 2.62
N TYR A 143 -8.79 2.29 2.33
CA TYR A 143 -8.38 3.26 3.34
C TYR A 143 -9.56 4.04 3.93
N ARG A 144 -10.59 4.32 3.13
CA ARG A 144 -11.85 4.93 3.60
C ARG A 144 -12.54 4.01 4.61
N ASP A 145 -12.65 2.73 4.29
CA ASP A 145 -13.30 1.74 5.16
C ASP A 145 -12.47 1.49 6.42
N ALA A 146 -11.15 1.36 6.31
CA ALA A 146 -10.26 1.22 7.45
C ALA A 146 -10.36 2.43 8.40
N ALA A 147 -10.38 3.66 7.86
CA ALA A 147 -10.58 4.87 8.65
C ALA A 147 -11.94 4.90 9.35
N ALA A 148 -13.03 4.55 8.64
CA ALA A 148 -14.38 4.54 9.18
C ALA A 148 -14.56 3.53 10.33
N ASN A 149 -13.85 2.41 10.27
CA ASN A 149 -13.89 1.36 11.29
C ASN A 149 -12.83 1.54 12.41
N ALA A 150 -12.04 2.61 12.38
CA ALA A 150 -10.90 2.81 13.28
C ALA A 150 -9.94 1.59 13.29
N HIS A 151 -9.70 1.03 12.11
CA HIS A 151 -8.76 -0.07 11.92
C HIS A 151 -7.36 0.45 11.61
N ALA A 152 -6.37 -0.27 12.11
CA ALA A 152 -4.99 -0.16 11.70
C ALA A 152 -4.80 -0.86 10.34
N VAL A 153 -3.72 -0.53 9.64
CA VAL A 153 -3.39 -1.12 8.34
C VAL A 153 -2.02 -1.78 8.40
N ILE A 154 -1.96 -3.02 7.92
CA ILE A 154 -0.72 -3.78 7.70
C ILE A 154 -0.48 -3.83 6.19
N THR A 155 0.72 -3.44 5.76
CA THR A 155 1.15 -3.51 4.35
C THR A 155 2.36 -4.43 4.21
N TRP A 156 2.42 -5.20 3.14
CA TRP A 156 3.61 -5.99 2.82
C TRP A 156 3.73 -6.26 1.31
N LEU A 157 4.95 -6.53 0.88
CA LEU A 157 5.30 -6.91 -0.48
C LEU A 157 5.74 -8.38 -0.48
N GLY A 158 5.16 -9.21 -1.36
CA GLY A 158 5.44 -10.66 -1.46
C GLY A 158 4.79 -11.33 -2.65
#